data_AF-A0A8T5J896-F1
#
_entry.id   AF-A0A8T5J896-F1
#
_cell.length_a   1.000
_cell.length_b   1.000
_cell.length_c   1.000
_cell.angle_alpha   90.00
_cell.angle_beta   90.00
_cell.angle_gamma   90.00
#
_symmetry.space_group_name_H-M   'P 1'
#
loop_
_entity.id
_entity.type
_entity.pdbx_description
1 polymer ?
#
loop_
_entity_poly.entity_id
_entity_poly.type
_entity_poly.pdbx_seq_one_letter_code
_entity_poly.pdbx_strand_id
1 'polypeptide(L)' 'MRFLRAVIIGFLSIFPGTIVGYLGWLATGGSEEVWAPEVVFFCNIIPFGFVIIGFIWSWRNGEEYAVNYQR' A
#
# COMPACT_ATOMS: atom_id res chain seq x y z
N MET A 1 0.33 -16.90 12.41
CA MET A 1 1.14 -17.07 11.18
C MET A 1 1.64 -15.72 10.70
N ARG A 2 2.93 -15.42 10.89
CA ARG A 2 3.51 -14.09 10.61
C ARG A 2 3.39 -13.67 9.15
N PHE A 3 3.56 -14.61 8.21
CA PHE A 3 3.52 -14.32 6.78
C PHE A 3 2.14 -13.97 6.26
N LEU A 4 1.13 -14.81 6.52
CA LEU A 4 -0.22 -14.56 6.01
C LEU A 4 -0.77 -13.20 6.48
N ARG A 5 -0.57 -12.85 7.76
CA ARG A 5 -0.99 -11.56 8.30
C ARG A 5 -0.25 -10.39 7.64
N ALA A 6 1.05 -10.52 7.40
CA ALA A 6 1.83 -9.51 6.71
C ALA A 6 1.37 -9.30 5.27
N VAL A 7 1.05 -10.38 4.55
CA VAL A 7 0.47 -10.31 3.20
C VAL A 7 -0.88 -9.59 3.22
N ILE A 8 -1.78 -9.96 4.13
CA ILE A 8 -3.10 -9.32 4.24
C ILE A 8 -2.96 -7.82 4.51
N ILE A 9 -2.13 -7.43 5.48
CA ILE A 9 -1.92 -6.01 5.83
C ILE A 9 -1.23 -5.27 4.68
N GLY A 10 -0.26 -5.89 4.00
CA GLY A 10 0.37 -5.34 2.80
C GLY A 10 -0.67 -5.04 1.72
N PHE A 11 -1.54 -5.98 1.38
CA PHE A 11 -2.59 -5.73 0.40
C PHE A 11 -3.60 -4.67 0.87
N LEU A 12 -3.97 -4.63 2.15
CA LEU A 12 -4.85 -3.59 2.68
C LEU A 12 -4.23 -2.19 2.61
N SER A 13 -2.89 -2.08 2.64
CA SER A 13 -2.22 -0.79 2.48
C SER A 13 -2.31 -0.22 1.06
N ILE A 14 -2.84 -0.96 0.08
CA ILE A 14 -3.17 -0.40 -1.23
C ILE A 14 -4.20 0.74 -1.12
N PHE A 15 -5.17 0.65 -0.20
CA PHE A 15 -6.22 1.66 -0.04
C PHE A 15 -5.68 3.04 0.36
N PRO A 16 -4.87 3.18 1.43
CA PRO A 16 -4.24 4.48 1.70
C PRO A 16 -3.28 4.89 0.57
N GLY A 17 -2.61 3.93 -0.08
CA GLY A 17 -1.74 4.22 -1.24
C GLY A 17 -2.48 4.80 -2.43
N THR A 18 -3.67 4.30 -2.77
CA THR A 18 -4.50 4.82 -3.86
C THR A 18 -5.09 6.18 -3.54
N ILE A 19 -5.42 6.46 -2.28
CA ILE A 19 -5.85 7.80 -1.86
C ILE A 19 -4.70 8.80 -2.08
N VAL A 20 -3.49 8.48 -1.62
CA VAL A 20 -2.31 9.35 -1.81
C VAL A 20 -2.00 9.52 -3.30
N GLY A 21 -2.06 8.43 -4.07
CA GLY A 21 -1.90 8.46 -5.52
C GLY A 21 -2.92 9.37 -6.20
N TYR A 22 -4.20 9.25 -5.86
CA TYR A 22 -5.25 10.07 -6.43
C TYR A 22 -5.06 11.57 -6.12
N LEU A 23 -4.71 11.90 -4.87
CA LEU A 23 -4.42 13.28 -4.49
C LEU A 23 -3.20 13.84 -5.24
N GLY A 24 -2.15 13.03 -5.42
CA GLY A 24 -0.98 13.42 -6.19
C GLY A 24 -1.27 13.66 -7.66
N TRP A 25 -2.07 12.79 -8.28
CA TRP A 25 -2.51 12.94 -9.67
C TRP A 25 -3.38 14.20 -9.87
N LEU A 26 -4.30 14.49 -8.94
CA LEU A 26 -5.06 15.74 -8.96
C LEU A 26 -4.16 16.98 -8.83
N ALA A 27 -3.12 16.90 -8.00
CA ALA A 27 -2.19 18.01 -7.78
C ALA A 27 -1.31 18.31 -9.00
N THR A 28 -1.05 17.33 -9.87
CA THR A 28 -0.23 17.52 -11.08
C THR A 28 -1.02 17.96 -12.31
N GLY A 29 -2.36 18.03 -12.21
CA GLY A 29 -3.22 18.51 -13.30
C GLY A 29 -4.18 17.48 -13.85
N GLY A 30 -4.14 16.24 -13.36
CA GLY A 30 -5.14 15.22 -13.68
C GLY A 30 -5.11 14.75 -15.13
N SER A 31 -3.93 14.50 -15.71
CA SER A 31 -3.83 14.00 -17.09
C SER A 31 -4.62 12.69 -17.28
N GLU A 32 -5.42 12.63 -18.33
CA GLU A 32 -6.13 11.41 -18.77
C GLU A 32 -5.26 10.51 -19.66
N GLU A 33 -4.10 10.99 -20.10
CA GLU A 33 -3.15 10.22 -20.89
C GLU A 33 -2.50 9.10 -20.04
N VAL A 34 -2.73 7.85 -20.42
CA VAL A 34 -2.31 6.65 -19.67
C VAL A 34 -0.80 6.58 -19.44
N TRP A 35 -0.03 7.10 -20.40
CA TRP A 35 1.44 7.09 -20.37
C TRP A 35 2.04 8.38 -19.80
N ALA A 36 1.20 9.33 -19.35
CA ALA A 36 1.72 10.50 -18.68
C ALA A 36 2.51 10.07 -17.44
N PRO A 37 3.70 10.65 -17.21
CA PRO A 37 4.58 10.23 -16.12
C PRO A 37 3.92 10.37 -14.75
N GLU A 38 3.03 11.35 -14.58
CA GLU A 38 2.19 11.52 -13.39
C GLU A 38 1.22 10.35 -13.16
N VAL A 39 0.56 9.83 -14.21
CA VAL A 39 -0.34 8.68 -14.09
C VAL A 39 0.45 7.41 -13.75
N VAL A 40 1.58 7.19 -14.42
CA VAL A 40 2.45 6.04 -14.15
C VAL A 40 2.97 6.09 -12.71
N PHE A 41 3.40 7.25 -12.24
CA PHE A 41 3.96 7.39 -10.90
C PHE A 41 2.89 7.36 -9.80
N PHE A 42 1.92 8.26 -9.86
CA PHE A 42 0.94 8.43 -8.78
C PHE A 42 -0.13 7.33 -8.77
N CYS A 43 -0.57 6.84 -9.92
CA CYS A 43 -1.65 5.84 -9.96
C CYS A 43 -1.14 4.39 -9.92
N ASN A 44 0.16 4.14 -10.15
CA ASN A 44 0.72 2.78 -10.15
C ASN A 44 1.86 2.64 -9.13
N ILE A 45 2.96 3.36 -9.32
CA ILE A 45 4.17 3.17 -8.49
C ILE A 45 3.89 3.46 -7.01
N ILE A 46 3.17 4.54 -6.70
CA ILE A 46 2.85 4.88 -5.30
C ILE A 46 1.94 3.82 -4.64
N PRO A 47 0.78 3.44 -5.21
CA PRO A 47 -0.07 2.42 -4.62
C PRO A 47 0.64 1.08 -4.40
N PHE A 48 1.43 0.62 -5.37
CA PHE A 48 2.23 -0.61 -5.21
C PHE A 48 3.35 -0.44 -4.19
N GLY A 49 3.97 0.73 -4.12
CA GLY A 49 4.97 1.06 -3.11
C GLY A 49 4.38 0.97 -1.69
N PHE A 50 3.16 1.46 -1.49
CA PHE A 50 2.45 1.33 -0.22
C PHE A 50 2.24 -0.14 0.16
N VAL A 51 1.86 -1.01 -0.78
CA VAL A 51 1.71 -2.46 -0.53
C VAL A 51 3.00 -3.08 0.01
N ILE A 52 4.14 -2.74 -0.61
CA ILE A 52 5.45 -3.23 -0.18
C ILE A 52 5.81 -2.69 1.21
N ILE A 53 5.61 -1.40 1.44
CA ILE A 53 5.90 -0.75 2.73
C ILE A 53 5.02 -1.33 3.85
N GLY A 54 3.71 -1.49 3.60
CA GLY A 54 2.76 -2.06 4.55
C GLY A 54 3.09 -3.52 4.86
N PHE A 55 3.53 -4.29 3.87
CA PHE A 55 4.03 -5.65 4.09
C PHE A 55 5.26 -5.65 5.00
N ILE A 56 6.28 -4.84 4.71
CA ILE A 56 7.52 -4.77 5.52
C ILE A 56 7.22 -4.31 6.94
N TRP A 57 6.35 -3.31 7.11
CA TRP A 57 5.94 -2.79 8.40
C TRP A 57 5.21 -3.87 9.23
N SER A 58 4.25 -4.56 8.62
CA SER A 58 3.52 -5.65 9.27
C SER A 58 4.40 -6.86 9.57
N TRP A 59 5.40 -7.14 8.72
CA TRP A 59 6.36 -8.21 8.95
C TRP A 59 7.23 -7.96 10.19
N ARG A 60 7.63 -6.70 10.41
CA ARG A 60 8.46 -6.29 11.56
C ARG A 60 7.64 -6.17 12.85
N ASN A 61 6.46 -5.57 12.79
CA ASN A 61 5.69 -5.18 13.98
C ASN A 61 4.50 -6.10 14.29
N GLY A 62 4.12 -6.98 13.36
CA GLY A 62 2.86 -7.72 13.47
C GLY A 62 2.78 -8.67 14.67
N GLU A 63 3.91 -9.11 15.26
CA GLU A 63 3.92 -10.02 16.41
C GLU A 63 3.14 -9.48 17.61
N GLU A 64 3.04 -8.16 17.74
CA GLU A 64 2.24 -7.48 18.78
C GLU A 64 0.74 -7.80 18.70
N TYR A 65 0.26 -8.14 17.50
CA TYR A 65 -1.14 -8.50 17.22
C TYR A 65 -1.29 -10.01 16.98
N ALA A 66 -0.38 -10.84 17.49
CA ALA A 66 -0.55 -12.28 17.46
C ALA A 66 -1.63 -12.70 18.46
N VAL A 67 -2.68 -13.38 17.97
CA VAL A 67 -3.64 -14.04 18.86
C VAL A 67 -2.92 -15.22 19.49
N ASN A 68 -2.43 -15.02 20.71
CA ASN A 68 -1.96 -16.10 21.56
C ASN A 68 -3.19 -16.86 22.07
N TYR A 69 -3.66 -17.84 21.29
CA TYR A 69 -4.55 -18.86 21.82
C TYR A 69 -3.77 -19.61 22.90
N GLN A 70 -4.00 -19.24 24.16
CA GLN A 70 -3.61 -20.04 25.31
C GLN A 70 -4.34 -21.37 25.15
N ARG A 71 -3.59 -22.44 24.90
CA ARG A 71 -4.09 -23.81 24.93
C ARG A 71 -3.54 -24.49 26.18
#